data_AF-A0AAU6VHW9-F1
#
_entry.id   AF-A0AAU6VHW9-F1
#
_cell.length_a   1.000
_cell.length_b   1.000
_cell.length_c   1.000
_cell.angle_alpha   90.00
_cell.angle_beta   90.00
_cell.angle_gamma   90.00
#
_symmetry.space_group_name_H-M   'P 1'
#
loop_
_entity.id
_entity.type
_entity.pdbx_description
1 polymer ?
#
loop_
_entity_poly.entity_id
_entity_poly.type
_entity_poly.pdbx_seq_one_letter_code
_entity_poly.pdbx_strand_id
1 'polypeptide(L)'
;MSILTIYRKDLEFGLRSEGFTTRKIEQFLRVFNAVQSSQGEMLELDSTRAMLVNVNGTEQGLCLEDFITAWWVYWVVVFNQSTDNATHHQALGAIRALFFVSACVRSTALHSTMQMWWRDCEPLHGFPTLEAI
;
A
#
# COMPACT_ATOMS: atom_id res chain seq x y z
N MET A 1 -15.63 13.00 7.40
CA MET A 1 -14.44 12.13 7.29
C MET A 1 -14.02 12.14 5.83
N SER A 2 -12.77 12.49 5.54
CA SER A 2 -12.22 12.35 4.19
C SER A 2 -12.02 10.85 3.93
N ILE A 3 -12.56 10.34 2.84
CA ILE A 3 -12.26 8.99 2.37
C ILE A 3 -10.85 9.06 1.74
N LEU A 4 -10.00 8.06 2.00
CA LEU A 4 -8.70 7.97 1.34
C LEU A 4 -8.93 7.55 -0.11
N THR A 5 -8.52 8.42 -1.01
CA THR A 5 -8.71 8.25 -2.44
C THR A 5 -7.37 8.37 -3.14
N ILE A 6 -7.04 7.40 -4.01
CA ILE A 6 -5.80 7.43 -4.79
C ILE A 6 -6.05 7.21 -6.28
N TYR A 7 -5.18 7.71 -7.15
CA TYR A 7 -5.25 7.36 -8.57
C TYR A 7 -4.98 5.88 -8.83
N ARG A 8 -5.87 5.21 -9.56
CA ARG A 8 -5.74 3.78 -9.91
C ARG A 8 -4.42 3.50 -10.63
N LYS A 9 -4.07 4.35 -11.60
CA LYS A 9 -2.86 4.20 -12.42
C LYS A 9 -1.57 4.13 -11.59
N ASP A 10 -1.50 4.89 -10.49
CA ASP A 10 -0.30 4.96 -9.65
C ASP A 10 -0.17 3.70 -8.80
N LEU A 11 -1.29 3.19 -8.28
CA LEU A 11 -1.34 1.89 -7.60
C LEU A 11 -0.95 0.76 -8.55
N GLU A 12 -1.54 0.70 -9.74
CA GLU A 12 -1.22 -0.35 -10.72
C GLU A 12 0.25 -0.30 -11.14
N PHE A 13 0.80 0.90 -11.35
CA PHE A 13 2.22 1.08 -11.67
C PHE A 13 3.12 0.53 -10.56
N GLY A 14 2.87 0.90 -9.30
CA GLY A 14 3.64 0.39 -8.16
C GLY A 14 3.49 -1.12 -7.96
N LEU A 15 2.29 -1.68 -8.14
CA LEU A 15 2.09 -3.13 -8.03
C LEU A 15 2.85 -3.88 -9.15
N ARG A 16 2.88 -3.33 -10.37
CA ARG A 16 3.64 -3.91 -11.48
C ARG A 16 5.15 -3.87 -11.23
N SER A 17 5.68 -2.81 -10.61
CA SER A 17 7.11 -2.74 -10.27
C SER A 17 7.50 -3.79 -9.24
N GLU A 18 6.58 -4.19 -8.35
CA GLU A 18 6.75 -5.30 -7.41
C GLU A 18 6.44 -6.69 -8.02
N GLY A 19 6.23 -6.78 -9.34
CA GLY A 19 6.03 -8.05 -10.05
C GLY A 19 4.61 -8.61 -10.01
N PHE A 20 3.60 -7.82 -9.65
CA PHE A 20 2.22 -8.29 -9.68
C PHE A 20 1.73 -8.50 -11.11
N THR A 21 1.12 -9.65 -11.34
CA THR A 21 0.39 -9.91 -12.59
C THR A 21 -0.91 -9.11 -12.62
N THR A 22 -1.45 -8.84 -13.82
CA THR A 22 -2.77 -8.20 -13.98
C THR A 22 -3.86 -8.92 -13.16
N ARG A 23 -3.82 -10.26 -13.08
CA ARG A 23 -4.76 -11.04 -12.26
C ARG A 23 -4.67 -10.70 -10.77
N LYS A 24 -3.45 -10.61 -10.22
CA LYS A 24 -3.22 -10.28 -8.81
C LYS A 24 -3.65 -8.85 -8.48
N ILE A 25 -3.36 -7.91 -9.39
CA ILE A 25 -3.80 -6.52 -9.29
C ILE A 25 -5.33 -6.46 -9.22
N GLU A 26 -6.03 -7.05 -10.18
CA GLU A 26 -7.49 -7.06 -10.21
C GLU A 26 -8.11 -7.73 -8.97
N GLN A 27 -7.43 -8.72 -8.38
CA GLN A 27 -7.86 -9.31 -7.11
C GLN A 27 -7.75 -8.31 -5.95
N PHE A 28 -6.62 -7.60 -5.85
CA PHE A 28 -6.44 -6.57 -4.82
C PHE A 28 -7.40 -5.38 -5.01
N LEU A 29 -7.65 -4.98 -6.27
CA LEU A 29 -8.51 -3.82 -6.57
C LEU A 29 -9.97 -3.99 -6.12
N ARG A 30 -10.43 -5.23 -5.86
CA ARG A 30 -11.79 -5.52 -5.36
C ARG A 30 -12.10 -4.88 -4.00
N VAL A 31 -11.08 -4.49 -3.23
CA VAL A 31 -11.28 -3.84 -1.92
C VAL A 31 -11.64 -2.36 -2.04
N PHE A 32 -11.57 -1.79 -3.25
CA PHE A 32 -11.84 -0.38 -3.48
C PHE A 32 -13.19 -0.16 -4.15
N ASN A 33 -13.74 1.03 -3.97
CA ASN A 33 -14.78 1.58 -4.83
C ASN A 33 -14.11 2.42 -5.91
N ALA A 34 -14.41 2.12 -7.19
CA ALA A 34 -13.91 2.90 -8.31
C ALA A 34 -14.71 4.20 -8.44
N VAL A 35 -14.02 5.33 -8.54
CA VAL A 35 -14.61 6.66 -8.66
C VAL A 35 -13.98 7.38 -9.83
N GLN A 36 -14.80 8.02 -10.66
CA GLN A 36 -14.32 8.79 -11.80
C GLN A 36 -13.98 10.22 -11.37
N SER A 37 -12.79 10.69 -11.73
CA SER A 37 -12.37 12.08 -11.58
C SER A 37 -12.06 12.70 -12.95
N SER A 38 -11.99 14.03 -13.02
CA SER A 38 -11.55 14.73 -14.23
C SER A 38 -10.12 14.40 -14.67
N GLN A 39 -9.32 13.80 -13.79
CA GLN A 39 -7.91 13.44 -14.02
C GLN A 39 -7.69 11.92 -14.20
N GLY A 40 -8.79 11.15 -14.22
CA GLY A 40 -8.78 9.69 -14.40
C GLY A 40 -9.51 8.93 -13.31
N GLU A 41 -9.44 7.59 -13.39
CA GLU A 41 -10.06 6.70 -12.41
C GLU A 41 -9.29 6.71 -11.09
N MET A 42 -10.04 6.87 -10.01
CA MET A 42 -9.57 6.87 -8.65
C MET A 42 -10.16 5.69 -7.88
N LEU A 43 -9.50 5.32 -6.78
CA LEU A 43 -9.87 4.22 -5.90
C LEU A 43 -10.13 4.76 -4.51
N GLU A 44 -11.34 4.58 -4.02
CA GLU A 44 -11.73 4.87 -2.65
C GLU A 44 -11.64 3.61 -1.80
N LEU A 45 -10.93 3.70 -0.68
CA LEU A 45 -10.79 2.56 0.23
C LEU A 45 -12.12 2.22 0.92
N ASP A 46 -12.59 0.98 0.71
CA ASP A 46 -13.73 0.41 1.44
C ASP A 46 -13.22 -0.45 2.59
N SER A 47 -13.32 0.07 3.81
CA SER A 47 -12.82 -0.63 5.01
C SER A 47 -13.55 -1.95 5.27
N THR A 48 -14.84 -2.07 4.92
CA THR A 48 -15.59 -3.32 5.06
C THR A 48 -15.05 -4.38 4.12
N ARG A 49 -14.82 -4.06 2.84
CA ARG A 49 -14.24 -5.02 1.89
C ARG A 49 -12.79 -5.36 2.24
N ALA A 50 -11.99 -4.38 2.65
CA ALA A 50 -10.61 -4.59 3.08
C ALA A 50 -10.49 -5.58 4.24
N MET A 51 -11.43 -5.55 5.20
CA MET A 51 -11.47 -6.51 6.31
C MET A 51 -11.91 -7.92 5.88
N LEU A 52 -12.87 -8.03 4.96
CA LEU A 52 -13.42 -9.31 4.50
C LEU A 52 -12.42 -10.13 3.69
N VAL A 53 -11.45 -9.48 3.05
CA VAL A 53 -10.39 -10.14 2.29
C VAL A 53 -9.55 -11.09 3.14
N ASN A 54 -9.39 -10.79 4.43
CA ASN A 54 -8.57 -11.59 5.33
C ASN A 54 -9.28 -12.85 5.87
N VAL A 55 -10.61 -12.93 5.75
CA VAL A 55 -11.42 -13.98 6.42
C VAL A 55 -11.74 -15.16 5.49
N ASN A 56 -11.72 -14.95 4.17
CA ASN A 56 -12.17 -15.97 3.21
C ASN A 56 -11.09 -16.91 2.66
N GLY A 57 -9.85 -16.86 3.21
CA GLY A 57 -8.86 -17.94 3.33
C GLY A 57 -8.39 -18.75 2.11
N THR A 58 -9.10 -18.83 1.00
CA THR A 58 -8.84 -19.81 -0.08
C THR A 58 -9.23 -19.33 -1.48
N GLU A 59 -10.06 -18.29 -1.64
CA GLU A 59 -10.48 -17.81 -2.98
C GLU A 59 -9.77 -16.55 -3.48
N GLN A 60 -8.93 -15.92 -2.65
CA GLN A 60 -8.12 -14.78 -3.06
C GLN A 60 -6.74 -15.27 -3.45
N GLY A 61 -6.40 -15.16 -4.73
CA GLY A 61 -5.15 -15.67 -5.32
C GLY A 61 -3.89 -14.88 -4.92
N LEU A 62 -3.88 -14.23 -3.77
CA LEU A 62 -2.74 -13.54 -3.17
C LEU A 62 -2.27 -14.31 -1.95
N CYS A 63 -0.98 -14.61 -1.88
CA CYS A 63 -0.40 -15.11 -0.63
C CYS A 63 -0.27 -13.97 0.39
N LEU A 64 0.08 -14.30 1.64
CA LEU A 64 0.28 -13.28 2.67
C LEU A 64 1.37 -12.26 2.28
N GLU A 65 2.43 -12.70 1.61
CA GLU A 65 3.50 -11.82 1.11
C GLU A 65 3.00 -10.85 0.06
N ASP A 66 2.22 -11.33 -0.92
CA ASP A 66 1.56 -10.47 -1.91
C ASP A 66 0.63 -9.47 -1.20
N PHE A 67 -0.12 -9.91 -0.20
CA PHE A 67 -1.06 -9.04 0.49
C PHE A 67 -0.35 -7.90 1.24
N ILE A 68 0.73 -8.20 1.97
CA ILE A 68 1.55 -7.20 2.66
C ILE A 68 2.17 -6.23 1.65
N THR A 69 2.71 -6.76 0.55
CA THR A 69 3.33 -5.94 -0.51
C THR A 69 2.31 -5.00 -1.15
N ALA A 70 1.10 -5.49 -1.46
CA ALA A 70 0.07 -4.68 -2.08
C ALA A 70 -0.42 -3.53 -1.18
N TRP A 71 -0.60 -3.79 0.12
CA TRP A 71 -0.91 -2.75 1.10
C TRP A 71 0.22 -1.76 1.28
N TRP A 72 1.47 -2.23 1.26
CA TRP A 72 2.62 -1.33 1.36
C TRP A 72 2.68 -0.38 0.16
N VAL A 73 2.55 -0.91 -1.07
CA VAL A 73 2.46 -0.08 -2.28
C VAL A 73 1.31 0.92 -2.18
N TYR A 74 0.12 0.48 -1.74
CA TYR A 74 -1.02 1.38 -1.54
C TYR A 74 -0.66 2.56 -0.62
N TRP A 75 -0.05 2.31 0.53
CA TRP A 75 0.31 3.39 1.46
C TRP A 75 1.45 4.27 0.96
N VAL A 76 2.39 3.73 0.18
CA VAL A 76 3.39 4.54 -0.55
C VAL A 76 2.70 5.49 -1.53
N VAL A 77 1.67 5.03 -2.25
CA VAL A 77 0.89 5.89 -3.16
C VAL A 77 0.13 6.96 -2.37
N VAL A 78 -0.51 6.61 -1.25
CA VAL A 78 -1.17 7.60 -0.36
C VAL A 78 -0.16 8.65 0.13
N PHE A 79 1.04 8.22 0.55
CA PHE A 79 2.11 9.12 0.98
C PHE A 79 2.48 10.11 -0.12
N ASN A 80 2.71 9.61 -1.34
CA ASN A 80 3.10 10.43 -2.50
C ASN A 80 2.01 11.40 -2.97
N GLN A 81 0.73 11.09 -2.72
CA GLN A 81 -0.41 11.93 -3.12
C GLN A 81 -0.94 12.81 -1.99
N SER A 82 -0.47 12.61 -0.75
CA SER A 82 -0.91 13.38 0.41
C SER A 82 -0.57 14.87 0.22
N THR A 83 -1.53 15.73 0.55
CA THR A 83 -1.36 17.21 0.48
C THR A 83 -1.44 17.87 1.84
N ASP A 84 -1.81 17.12 2.88
CA ASP A 84 -1.87 17.56 4.26
C ASP A 84 -1.01 16.67 5.17
N ASN A 85 -0.52 17.28 6.25
CA ASN A 85 0.35 16.60 7.20
C ASN A 85 -0.34 15.43 7.92
N ALA A 86 -1.66 15.47 8.10
CA ALA A 86 -2.33 14.41 8.86
C ALA A 86 -2.34 13.11 8.05
N THR A 87 -2.74 13.16 6.78
CA THR A 87 -2.68 12.01 5.88
C THR A 87 -1.25 11.56 5.61
N HIS A 88 -0.31 12.50 5.48
CA HIS A 88 1.11 12.20 5.29
C HIS A 88 1.68 11.33 6.44
N HIS A 89 1.46 11.74 7.69
CA HIS A 89 1.92 10.98 8.86
C HIS A 89 1.17 9.64 9.03
N GLN A 90 -0.12 9.59 8.71
CA GLN A 90 -0.89 8.34 8.72
C GLN A 90 -0.32 7.32 7.74
N ALA A 91 -0.02 7.75 6.50
CA ALA A 91 0.57 6.90 5.49
C ALA A 91 1.95 6.39 5.91
N LEU A 92 2.80 7.28 6.43
CA LEU A 92 4.13 6.92 6.91
C LEU A 92 4.07 5.91 8.08
N GLY A 93 3.15 6.12 9.03
CA GLY A 93 2.91 5.19 10.12
C GLY A 93 2.47 3.80 9.64
N ALA A 94 1.60 3.75 8.63
CA ALA A 94 1.15 2.50 8.02
C ALA A 94 2.29 1.78 7.26
N ILE A 95 3.10 2.51 6.49
CA ILE A 95 4.28 1.97 5.80
C ILE A 95 5.25 1.34 6.81
N ARG A 96 5.55 2.07 7.89
CA ARG A 96 6.41 1.56 8.97
C ARG A 96 5.82 0.32 9.63
N ALA A 97 4.52 0.32 9.94
CA ALA A 97 3.87 -0.85 10.55
C ALA A 97 3.96 -2.08 9.63
N LEU A 98 3.74 -1.90 8.32
CA LEU A 98 3.83 -2.99 7.35
C LEU A 98 5.24 -3.55 7.23
N PHE A 99 6.29 -2.72 7.36
CA PHE A 99 7.67 -3.22 7.42
C PHE A 99 7.83 -4.25 8.54
N PHE A 100 7.37 -3.94 9.75
CA PHE A 100 7.47 -4.89 10.87
C PHE A 100 6.57 -6.11 10.69
N VAL A 101 5.37 -5.94 10.11
CA VAL A 101 4.46 -7.06 9.81
C VAL A 101 5.03 -7.98 8.72
N SER A 102 5.85 -7.46 7.80
CA SER A 102 6.51 -8.27 6.77
C SER A 102 7.42 -9.36 7.35
N ALA A 103 7.87 -9.23 8.61
CA ALA A 103 8.60 -10.27 9.33
C ALA A 103 7.86 -11.61 9.38
N CYS A 104 6.52 -11.60 9.30
CA CYS A 104 5.70 -12.81 9.30
C CYS A 104 5.86 -13.67 8.05
N VAL A 105 6.33 -13.14 6.92
CA VAL A 105 6.42 -13.87 5.64
C VAL A 105 7.82 -14.37 5.30
N ARG A 106 8.83 -14.10 6.15
CA ARG A 106 10.23 -14.55 5.96
C ARG A 106 10.84 -14.22 4.58
N SER A 107 10.29 -13.25 3.87
CA SER A 107 10.80 -12.79 2.57
C SER A 107 11.87 -11.73 2.78
N THR A 108 13.13 -12.10 2.56
CA THR A 108 14.26 -11.16 2.67
C THR A 108 14.22 -10.08 1.60
N ALA A 109 13.69 -10.41 0.41
CA ALA A 109 13.52 -9.48 -0.70
C ALA A 109 12.55 -8.36 -0.31
N LEU A 110 11.36 -8.70 0.19
CA LEU A 110 10.37 -7.71 0.62
C LEU A 110 10.91 -6.79 1.72
N HIS A 111 11.56 -7.34 2.74
CA HIS A 111 12.17 -6.53 3.81
C HIS A 111 13.21 -5.54 3.26
N SER A 112 14.05 -6.01 2.33
CA SER A 112 15.10 -5.19 1.73
C SER A 112 14.48 -4.05 0.93
N THR A 113 13.47 -4.32 0.11
CA THR A 113 12.75 -3.30 -0.67
C THR A 113 12.13 -2.24 0.24
N MET A 114 11.40 -2.65 1.27
CA MET A 114 10.75 -1.72 2.20
C MET A 114 11.77 -0.88 2.98
N GLN A 115 12.89 -1.49 3.40
CA GLN A 115 13.97 -0.78 4.10
C GLN A 115 14.71 0.20 3.19
N MET A 116 14.97 -0.18 1.94
CA MET A 116 15.59 0.70 0.95
C MET A 116 14.70 1.90 0.67
N TRP A 117 13.40 1.68 0.42
CA TRP A 117 12.45 2.77 0.22
C TRP A 117 12.45 3.75 1.40
N TRP A 118 12.44 3.25 2.65
CA TRP A 118 12.48 4.12 3.83
C TRP A 118 13.73 4.98 3.88
N ARG A 119 14.90 4.43 3.54
CA ARG A 119 16.15 5.19 3.51
C ARG A 119 16.16 6.20 2.37
N ASP A 120 15.73 5.81 1.18
CA ASP A 120 15.74 6.66 0.01
C ASP A 120 14.74 7.83 0.14
N CYS A 121 13.66 7.63 0.88
CA CYS A 121 12.66 8.65 1.19
C CYS A 121 12.94 9.44 2.48
N GLU A 122 14.05 9.20 3.19
CA GLU A 122 14.44 9.97 4.38
C GLU A 122 14.32 11.50 4.17
N PRO A 123 14.81 12.09 3.06
CA PRO A 123 14.71 13.53 2.87
C PRO A 123 13.27 14.07 2.80
N LEU A 124 12.29 13.20 2.54
CA LEU A 124 10.87 13.56 2.44
C LEU A 124 10.17 13.48 3.79
N HIS A 125 10.49 12.48 4.63
CA HIS A 125 9.80 12.25 5.90
C HIS A 125 10.64 12.58 7.15
N GLY A 126 11.95 12.77 7.03
CA GLY A 126 12.84 13.21 8.10
C GLY A 126 13.22 12.15 9.15
N PHE A 127 13.02 10.86 8.86
CA PHE A 127 13.30 9.76 9.80
C PHE A 127 14.42 8.84 9.28
N PRO A 128 15.65 8.95 9.78
CA PRO A 128 16.81 8.23 9.23
C PRO A 128 16.74 6.71 9.45
N THR A 129 15.97 6.26 10.44
CA THR A 129 15.74 4.84 10.70
C THR A 129 14.26 4.56 10.94
N LEU A 130 13.87 3.29 10.82
CA LEU A 130 12.49 2.86 11.04
C LEU A 130 12.06 3.02 12.51
N GLU A 131 13.00 3.03 13.44
CA GLU A 131 12.79 3.17 14.88
C GLU A 131 12.68 4.64 15.34
N ALA A 132 13.03 5.60 14.48
CA ALA A 132 13.00 7.02 14.83
C ALA A 132 11.56 7.55 15.01
N ILE A 133 11.39 8.51 15.94
CA ILE A 133 10.13 9.14 16.34
C ILE A 133 10.26 10.65 16.27
#